data_AF-A0A183UPQ8-F1
#
_entry.id   AF-A0A183UPQ8-F1
#
_cell.length_a   1.000
_cell.length_b   1.000
_cell.length_c   1.000
_cell.angle_alpha   90.00
_cell.angle_beta   90.00
_cell.angle_gamma   90.00
#
_symmetry.space_group_name_H-M   'P 1'
#
loop_
_entity.id
_entity.type
_entity.pdbx_description
1 polymer ?
#
loop_
_entity_poly.entity_id
_entity_poly.type
_entity_poly.pdbx_seq_one_letter_code
_entity_poly.pdbx_strand_id
1 'polypeptide(L)'
;MFSLTFVHDNQSPKWRPDCMRRLQSESGLLTIAYIQLSESGWKQRIWIKTDTHPALGKAYLVDSHAPISVAVVSLNPHSFPTEKLRSLKFLVILLVAAWSCMPGYGHERMKLKEYLGIEWVENGLDESGTSYSYTTQSDDKPIRHASDLDCRFDEPSECRWRNVKASEYLDTLDFFLFEKTDFTEFPVLQVRPGPSRLREGDKMIFTGDRKREEQTAIWRSSPIACQNTTGQLSFTFWLYNGARVEVVLFEKKDGRLRILPEKPFVDCGTVPLNTDCTADIPPRDTPFRHFIGIRAYNIANREGSFVMIDNIVYRTTLCKLSIDLGESFRGRPLITDTMMEEIESSDQLSCTDFDSTCRWRSVGHGKEAWQVAEQSPPSGKMFNATGTFIVPDAPFVYLYIEADRKAPFNMLLSDPIACQTEEESRFTFRFWATREAFIEVCATDLKGKELECHSAPMANSPAPVSFSFKRHESFTVG
;
A
#
# COMPACT_ATOMS: atom_id res chain seq x y z
N MET A 1 37.60 -10.15 -44.02
CA MET A 1 37.54 -8.99 -44.93
C MET A 1 36.38 -9.21 -45.88
N PHE A 2 35.20 -8.69 -45.57
CA PHE A 2 34.05 -8.68 -46.49
C PHE A 2 33.27 -7.37 -46.35
N SER A 3 32.88 -6.87 -47.51
CA SER A 3 32.50 -5.50 -47.86
C SER A 3 31.03 -5.22 -47.58
N LEU A 4 30.73 -4.02 -47.08
CA LEU A 4 29.37 -3.44 -47.07
C LEU A 4 29.12 -2.76 -48.42
N THR A 5 28.10 -3.20 -49.14
CA THR A 5 27.55 -2.47 -50.29
C THR A 5 26.26 -1.78 -49.87
N PHE A 6 26.24 -0.45 -49.94
CA PHE A 6 25.03 0.35 -49.79
C PHE A 6 24.31 0.43 -51.15
N VAL A 7 23.07 -0.05 -51.20
CA VAL A 7 22.17 0.25 -52.31
C VAL A 7 21.45 1.56 -51.96
N HIS A 8 21.79 2.61 -52.71
CA HIS A 8 21.02 3.85 -52.71
C HIS A 8 19.70 3.60 -53.43
N ASP A 9 18.59 3.68 -52.70
CA ASP A 9 17.27 3.85 -53.30
C ASP A 9 16.77 5.28 -53.04
N ASN A 10 16.35 5.94 -54.12
CA ASN A 10 16.08 7.36 -54.22
C ASN A 10 14.67 7.65 -53.69
N GLN A 11 14.51 7.71 -52.36
CA GLN A 11 13.51 8.49 -51.59
C GLN A 11 13.65 8.11 -50.11
N SER A 12 14.44 8.89 -49.37
CA SER A 12 14.73 8.64 -47.95
C SER A 12 13.74 9.39 -47.04
N PRO A 13 12.91 8.70 -46.23
CA PRO A 13 12.50 9.26 -44.95
C PRO A 13 13.70 9.23 -44.00
N LYS A 14 13.94 10.34 -43.27
CA LYS A 14 15.00 10.45 -42.26
C LYS A 14 14.77 9.41 -41.14
N TRP A 15 15.69 8.45 -41.02
CA TRP A 15 15.73 7.47 -39.94
C TRP A 15 16.10 8.14 -38.61
N ARG A 16 15.37 7.85 -37.51
CA ARG A 16 15.80 8.17 -36.13
C ARG A 16 16.38 6.90 -35.48
N PRO A 17 17.58 6.92 -34.88
CA PRO A 17 18.23 5.70 -34.34
C PRO A 17 17.73 5.22 -32.97
N ASP A 18 16.82 5.94 -32.30
CA ASP A 18 16.73 5.91 -30.83
C ASP A 18 15.89 4.79 -30.20
N CYS A 19 15.62 3.69 -30.90
CA CYS A 19 14.96 2.50 -30.34
C CYS A 19 15.55 1.19 -30.85
N MET A 20 16.89 1.07 -30.90
CA MET A 20 17.55 -0.20 -31.18
C MET A 20 17.93 -0.94 -29.89
N ARG A 21 17.23 -2.03 -29.56
CA ARG A 21 17.78 -3.12 -28.73
C ARG A 21 18.16 -4.29 -29.63
N ARG A 22 19.42 -4.74 -29.51
CA ARG A 22 19.93 -5.94 -30.18
C ARG A 22 19.68 -7.13 -29.25
N LEU A 23 18.70 -7.98 -29.56
CA LEU A 23 18.54 -9.26 -28.87
C LEU A 23 19.47 -10.28 -29.55
N GLN A 24 20.54 -10.68 -28.86
CA GLN A 24 21.38 -11.81 -29.25
C GLN A 24 20.78 -13.09 -28.64
N SER A 25 20.48 -14.07 -29.48
CA SER A 25 20.16 -15.45 -29.08
C SER A 25 21.33 -16.35 -29.48
N GLU A 26 21.80 -17.18 -28.54
CA GLU A 26 22.91 -18.13 -28.74
C GLU A 26 22.53 -19.37 -29.57
N SER A 27 21.33 -19.43 -30.15
CA SER A 27 20.92 -20.56 -30.99
C SER A 27 20.11 -20.10 -32.20
N GLY A 28 20.80 -19.91 -33.34
CA GLY A 28 20.27 -20.05 -34.70
C GLY A 28 18.98 -19.31 -35.09
N LEU A 29 19.17 -18.20 -35.84
CA LEU A 29 18.22 -17.52 -36.73
C LEU A 29 16.92 -16.95 -36.10
N LEU A 30 17.04 -15.73 -35.57
CA LEU A 30 15.92 -14.84 -35.29
C LEU A 30 15.78 -13.81 -36.43
N THR A 31 14.64 -13.74 -37.11
CA THR A 31 14.34 -12.66 -38.08
C THR A 31 13.75 -11.47 -37.33
N ILE A 32 14.46 -10.34 -37.31
CA ILE A 32 14.03 -9.11 -36.63
C ILE A 32 13.17 -8.29 -37.60
N ALA A 33 11.91 -8.01 -37.24
CA ALA A 33 11.05 -7.09 -37.97
C ALA A 33 11.15 -5.66 -37.38
N TYR A 34 11.23 -4.65 -38.25
CA TYR A 34 11.23 -3.24 -37.85
C TYR A 34 9.79 -2.70 -37.79
N ILE A 35 9.45 -1.97 -36.72
CA ILE A 35 8.14 -1.33 -36.55
C ILE A 35 8.32 0.18 -36.76
N GLN A 36 7.60 0.74 -37.74
CA GLN A 36 7.47 2.19 -37.94
C GLN A 36 6.05 2.60 -37.56
N LEU A 37 5.89 3.37 -36.48
CA LEU A 37 4.61 4.00 -36.13
C LEU A 37 4.53 5.36 -36.84
N SER A 38 3.50 5.56 -37.65
CA SER A 38 3.20 6.85 -38.29
C SER A 38 2.16 7.58 -37.44
N GLU A 39 2.51 8.79 -36.98
CA GLU A 39 1.57 9.73 -36.38
C GLU A 39 0.72 10.39 -37.48
N SER A 40 -0.34 9.71 -37.92
CA SER A 40 -1.47 10.38 -38.56
C SER A 40 -2.75 9.57 -38.39
N GLY A 41 -3.63 10.04 -37.51
CA GLY A 41 -5.07 9.75 -37.45
C GLY A 41 -5.52 8.29 -37.35
N TRP A 42 -6.12 7.92 -36.22
CA TRP A 42 -7.10 6.83 -35.97
C TRP A 42 -6.92 5.42 -36.62
N LYS A 43 -5.80 5.11 -37.28
CA LYS A 43 -5.46 3.75 -37.76
C LYS A 43 -3.96 3.51 -37.69
N GLN A 44 -3.53 2.68 -36.73
CA GLN A 44 -2.17 2.14 -36.71
C GLN A 44 -2.04 1.03 -37.76
N ARG A 45 -1.04 1.11 -38.66
CA ARG A 45 -0.74 0.09 -39.67
C ARG A 45 0.65 -0.49 -39.39
N ILE A 46 0.73 -1.83 -39.30
CA ILE A 46 1.98 -2.56 -39.13
C ILE A 46 2.40 -3.17 -40.47
N TRP A 47 3.68 -3.02 -40.83
CA TRP A 47 4.28 -3.66 -42.00
C TRP A 47 5.37 -4.64 -41.53
N ILE A 48 5.31 -5.89 -42.00
CA ILE A 48 6.30 -6.92 -41.68
C ILE A 48 6.98 -7.32 -42.98
N LYS A 49 8.32 -7.26 -43.03
CA LYS A 49 9.13 -7.75 -44.16
C LYS A 49 9.92 -8.97 -43.70
N THR A 50 9.80 -10.07 -44.43
CA THR A 50 10.57 -11.31 -44.21
C THR A 50 11.54 -11.51 -45.36
N ASP A 51 12.79 -11.91 -45.07
CA ASP A 51 13.83 -12.07 -46.09
C ASP A 51 13.70 -13.34 -46.95
N THR A 52 12.69 -14.17 -46.70
CA THR A 52 12.39 -15.37 -47.50
C THR A 52 10.98 -15.32 -48.07
N HIS A 53 10.90 -14.82 -49.33
CA HIS A 53 9.71 -14.63 -50.18
C HIS A 53 8.68 -13.54 -49.77
N PRO A 54 8.18 -12.75 -50.74
CA PRO A 54 7.29 -11.62 -50.47
C PRO A 54 5.84 -12.11 -50.36
N ALA A 55 5.39 -12.46 -49.16
CA ALA A 55 3.97 -12.61 -48.86
C ALA A 55 3.52 -11.42 -47.99
N LEU A 56 2.85 -10.44 -48.60
CA LEU A 56 2.23 -9.31 -47.92
C LEU A 56 0.94 -9.77 -47.23
N GLY A 57 1.01 -10.05 -45.92
CA GLY A 57 -0.17 -10.21 -45.07
C GLY A 57 -0.59 -8.86 -44.46
N LYS A 58 -1.87 -8.50 -44.54
CA LYS A 58 -2.45 -7.34 -43.82
C LYS A 58 -3.02 -7.82 -42.48
N ALA A 59 -2.51 -7.28 -41.38
CA ALA A 59 -3.13 -7.41 -40.06
C ALA A 59 -3.76 -6.06 -39.67
N TYR A 60 -4.97 -6.11 -39.10
CA TYR A 60 -5.67 -4.94 -38.56
C TYR A 60 -5.70 -5.07 -37.04
N LEU A 61 -5.22 -4.06 -36.31
CA LEU A 61 -5.44 -3.92 -34.87
C LEU A 61 -6.78 -3.20 -34.66
N VAL A 62 -7.59 -3.72 -33.73
CA VAL A 62 -8.82 -3.07 -33.25
C VAL A 62 -8.46 -2.33 -31.95
N ASP A 63 -8.83 -1.05 -31.90
CA ASP A 63 -8.68 -0.06 -30.83
C ASP A 63 -7.97 -0.50 -29.53
N SER A 64 -6.75 0.00 -29.32
CA SER A 64 -6.09 -0.02 -28.02
C SER A 64 -5.38 1.32 -27.75
N HIS A 65 -5.65 1.93 -26.60
CA HIS A 65 -5.07 3.20 -26.15
C HIS A 65 -3.68 3.07 -25.48
N ALA A 66 -3.02 1.92 -25.58
CA ALA A 66 -1.68 1.66 -25.01
C ALA A 66 -0.66 1.27 -26.09
N PRO A 67 0.65 1.58 -25.93
CA PRO A 67 1.68 1.06 -26.81
C PRO A 67 1.84 -0.45 -26.60
N ILE A 68 1.72 -1.22 -27.68
CA ILE A 68 1.84 -2.67 -27.67
C ILE A 68 3.22 -3.06 -28.21
N SER A 69 3.96 -3.84 -27.45
CA SER A 69 5.12 -4.60 -27.95
C SER A 69 4.63 -5.92 -28.52
N VAL A 70 4.80 -6.12 -29.84
CA VAL A 70 4.43 -7.36 -30.54
C VAL A 70 5.68 -8.21 -30.76
N ALA A 71 5.76 -9.37 -30.11
CA ALA A 71 6.73 -10.40 -30.47
C ALA A 71 6.08 -11.39 -31.45
N VAL A 72 6.69 -11.56 -32.63
CA VAL A 72 6.29 -12.59 -33.60
C VAL A 72 7.27 -13.76 -33.49
N VAL A 73 6.78 -14.89 -32.97
CA VAL A 73 7.58 -16.12 -32.89
C VAL A 73 7.16 -17.05 -34.03
N SER A 74 8.08 -17.33 -34.95
CA SER A 74 7.90 -18.41 -35.94
C SER A 74 8.36 -19.72 -35.30
N LEU A 75 7.42 -20.58 -34.91
CA LEU A 75 7.76 -21.90 -34.38
C LEU A 75 8.19 -22.83 -35.52
N ASN A 76 9.31 -23.52 -35.33
CA ASN A 76 9.84 -24.48 -36.30
C ASN A 76 8.97 -25.77 -36.27
N PRO A 77 8.59 -26.38 -37.40
CA PRO A 77 7.58 -27.46 -37.43
C PRO A 77 8.03 -28.80 -36.83
N HIS A 78 9.26 -28.89 -36.31
CA HIS A 78 9.86 -30.16 -35.84
C HIS A 78 9.56 -30.52 -34.38
N SER A 79 8.84 -29.68 -33.64
CA SER A 79 8.52 -29.91 -32.21
C SER A 79 7.13 -30.52 -31.93
N PHE A 80 6.36 -30.91 -32.95
CA PHE A 80 5.02 -31.50 -32.76
C PHE A 80 4.93 -32.97 -33.22
N PRO A 81 4.21 -33.87 -32.50
CA PRO A 81 4.37 -35.31 -32.66
C PRO A 81 3.56 -35.96 -33.80
N THR A 82 2.84 -35.19 -34.62
CA THR A 82 1.89 -35.75 -35.60
C THR A 82 1.95 -35.05 -36.96
N GLU A 83 2.11 -35.81 -38.04
CA GLU A 83 2.32 -35.31 -39.42
C GLU A 83 1.19 -34.42 -39.96
N LYS A 84 -0.04 -34.53 -39.46
CA LYS A 84 -1.19 -33.75 -39.94
C LYS A 84 -1.18 -32.26 -39.54
N LEU A 85 -0.27 -31.83 -38.67
CA LEU A 85 -0.14 -30.42 -38.24
C LEU A 85 1.05 -29.68 -38.88
N ARG A 86 1.88 -30.36 -39.70
CA ARG A 86 3.09 -29.75 -40.30
C ARG A 86 2.82 -28.67 -41.35
N SER A 87 1.60 -28.55 -41.89
CA SER A 87 1.28 -27.54 -42.90
C SER A 87 0.62 -26.26 -42.35
N LEU A 88 0.40 -26.15 -41.04
CA LEU A 88 -0.16 -24.93 -40.43
C LEU A 88 0.96 -24.13 -39.77
N LYS A 89 1.38 -23.03 -40.41
CA LYS A 89 2.21 -22.01 -39.76
C LYS A 89 1.32 -21.23 -38.77
N PHE A 90 1.44 -21.54 -37.49
CA PHE A 90 0.80 -20.73 -36.44
C PHE A 90 1.62 -19.48 -36.17
N LEU A 91 1.02 -18.32 -36.44
CA LEU A 91 1.53 -17.02 -35.99
C LEU A 91 0.97 -16.78 -34.59
N VAL A 92 1.80 -16.93 -33.56
CA VAL A 92 1.42 -16.56 -32.19
C VAL A 92 1.87 -15.14 -31.95
N ILE A 93 0.91 -14.24 -31.73
CA ILE A 93 1.16 -12.86 -31.31
C ILE A 93 1.08 -12.85 -29.79
N LEU A 94 2.25 -12.75 -29.14
CA LEU A 94 2.32 -12.50 -27.70
C LEU A 94 2.22 -10.99 -27.48
N LEU A 95 1.09 -10.54 -26.93
CA LEU A 95 0.90 -9.19 -26.44
C LEU A 95 1.57 -9.10 -25.07
N VAL A 96 2.81 -8.63 -25.02
CA VAL A 96 3.47 -8.30 -23.75
C VAL A 96 3.12 -6.86 -23.43
N ALA A 97 2.18 -6.68 -22.50
CA ALA A 97 1.90 -5.38 -21.91
C ALA A 97 3.03 -5.05 -20.93
N ALA A 98 4.14 -4.50 -21.43
CA ALA A 98 5.17 -3.89 -20.60
C ALA A 98 4.70 -2.48 -20.22
N TRP A 99 4.12 -2.35 -19.03
CA TRP A 99 3.77 -1.07 -18.43
C TRP A 99 4.97 -0.59 -17.61
N SER A 100 5.94 0.07 -18.24
CA SER A 100 7.04 0.74 -17.52
C SER A 100 7.79 1.73 -18.42
N CYS A 101 7.09 2.62 -19.10
CA CYS A 101 7.72 3.77 -19.74
C CYS A 101 6.94 5.02 -19.34
N MET A 102 7.59 6.18 -19.33
CA MET A 102 6.93 7.44 -19.72
C MET A 102 7.00 7.53 -21.25
N PRO A 103 6.17 6.79 -22.02
CA PRO A 103 6.27 6.79 -23.48
C PRO A 103 6.03 8.20 -24.02
N GLY A 104 6.97 8.69 -24.83
CA GLY A 104 6.84 9.95 -25.57
C GLY A 104 7.61 11.16 -25.02
N TYR A 105 8.27 11.06 -23.85
CA TYR A 105 8.93 12.21 -23.19
C TYR A 105 10.47 12.24 -23.28
N GLY A 106 11.09 11.46 -24.19
CA GLY A 106 12.56 11.33 -24.25
C GLY A 106 13.31 12.65 -24.48
N HIS A 107 12.73 13.54 -25.30
CA HIS A 107 13.32 14.85 -25.57
C HIS A 107 13.19 15.80 -24.37
N GLU A 108 12.05 15.77 -23.67
CA GLU A 108 11.81 16.53 -22.45
C GLU A 108 12.75 16.09 -21.32
N ARG A 109 12.96 14.79 -21.16
CA ARG A 109 13.91 14.23 -20.17
C ARG A 109 15.33 14.77 -20.38
N MET A 110 15.78 14.84 -21.63
CA MET A 110 17.10 15.39 -21.95
C MET A 110 17.22 16.86 -21.56
N LYS A 111 16.16 17.65 -21.76
CA LYS A 111 16.10 19.05 -21.31
C LYS A 111 16.08 19.19 -19.79
N LEU A 112 15.34 18.34 -19.08
CA LEU A 112 15.34 18.35 -17.61
C LEU A 112 16.74 18.04 -17.07
N LYS A 113 17.45 17.10 -17.68
CA LYS A 113 18.86 16.85 -17.36
C LYS A 113 19.74 18.06 -17.67
N GLU A 114 19.60 18.67 -18.85
CA GLU A 114 20.45 19.80 -19.26
C GLU A 114 20.25 21.06 -18.40
N TYR A 115 19.00 21.40 -18.07
CA TYR A 115 18.67 22.68 -17.40
C TYR A 115 18.55 22.57 -15.89
N LEU A 116 18.24 21.39 -15.36
CA LEU A 116 18.05 21.17 -13.92
C LEU A 116 19.01 20.10 -13.37
N GLY A 117 19.67 19.30 -14.22
CA GLY A 117 20.56 18.24 -13.76
C GLY A 117 19.84 17.16 -12.97
N ILE A 118 18.60 16.83 -13.38
CA ILE A 118 17.80 15.76 -12.79
C ILE A 118 17.53 14.65 -13.81
N GLU A 119 17.49 13.41 -13.35
CA GLU A 119 17.16 12.24 -14.16
C GLU A 119 16.01 11.44 -13.55
N TRP A 120 15.21 10.82 -14.41
CA TRP A 120 14.12 9.94 -14.00
C TRP A 120 14.65 8.61 -13.48
N VAL A 121 14.17 8.21 -12.32
CA VAL A 121 14.40 6.88 -11.74
C VAL A 121 13.26 5.96 -12.19
N GLU A 122 13.57 5.05 -13.12
CA GLU A 122 12.61 4.10 -13.66
C GLU A 122 12.03 3.22 -12.55
N ASN A 123 10.69 3.12 -12.51
CA ASN A 123 9.93 2.38 -11.49
C ASN A 123 10.19 2.80 -10.04
N GLY A 124 10.77 3.98 -9.82
CA GLY A 124 11.18 4.45 -8.49
C GLY A 124 10.03 4.69 -7.51
N LEU A 125 8.78 4.77 -7.98
CA LEU A 125 7.58 4.90 -7.14
C LEU A 125 6.69 3.66 -7.16
N ASP A 126 7.03 2.59 -7.88
CA ASP A 126 6.16 1.42 -8.01
C ASP A 126 5.96 0.71 -6.65
N GLU A 127 6.97 0.79 -5.77
CA GLU A 127 6.94 0.23 -4.42
C GLU A 127 6.35 1.21 -3.38
N SER A 128 6.14 2.47 -3.75
CA SER A 128 5.61 3.49 -2.82
C SER A 128 4.16 3.19 -2.43
N GLY A 129 3.85 3.31 -1.13
CA GLY A 129 2.54 2.92 -0.59
C GLY A 129 2.30 1.40 -0.50
N THR A 130 3.24 0.57 -0.97
CA THR A 130 3.21 -0.88 -0.79
C THR A 130 4.15 -1.26 0.37
N SER A 131 3.66 -1.20 1.61
CA SER A 131 4.43 -1.79 2.72
C SER A 131 4.66 -3.27 2.38
N TYR A 132 5.91 -3.72 2.37
CA TYR A 132 6.31 -5.10 2.07
C TYR A 132 5.79 -6.06 3.15
N SER A 133 4.50 -6.34 3.11
CA SER A 133 3.79 -7.31 3.92
C SER A 133 3.09 -8.25 2.96
N TYR A 134 3.40 -9.54 3.07
CA TYR A 134 3.00 -10.65 2.20
C TYR A 134 1.47 -10.92 2.13
N THR A 135 0.65 -9.92 2.40
CA THR A 135 -0.81 -9.98 2.34
C THR A 135 -1.32 -8.72 1.65
N THR A 136 -2.07 -8.93 0.58
CA THR A 136 -2.72 -7.97 -0.33
C THR A 136 -3.66 -6.99 0.40
N GLN A 137 -3.17 -6.01 1.18
CA GLN A 137 -4.01 -4.93 1.75
C GLN A 137 -3.21 -3.82 2.46
N SER A 138 -2.31 -3.12 1.78
CA SER A 138 -1.58 -1.95 2.35
C SER A 138 -2.37 -0.63 2.19
N ASP A 139 -3.02 -0.41 1.05
CA ASP A 139 -3.62 0.88 0.64
C ASP A 139 -4.66 1.50 1.60
N ASP A 140 -5.29 0.67 2.42
CA ASP A 140 -6.39 1.07 3.32
C ASP A 140 -6.01 1.02 4.81
N LYS A 141 -4.77 0.64 5.13
CA LYS A 141 -4.30 0.59 6.53
C LYS A 141 -4.03 2.00 7.05
N PRO A 142 -4.68 2.43 8.14
CA PRO A 142 -4.45 3.74 8.72
C PRO A 142 -3.02 3.92 9.22
N ILE A 143 -2.53 5.15 9.21
CA ILE A 143 -1.29 5.51 9.90
C ILE A 143 -1.44 5.33 11.41
N ARG A 144 -0.34 4.94 12.06
CA ARG A 144 -0.25 4.76 13.51
C ARG A 144 0.44 5.95 14.18
N HIS A 145 1.39 6.57 13.50
CA HIS A 145 2.13 7.73 13.97
C HIS A 145 2.08 8.83 12.91
N ALA A 146 2.14 10.10 13.31
CA ALA A 146 2.19 11.22 12.36
C ALA A 146 3.42 11.14 11.43
N SER A 147 4.55 10.69 11.98
CA SER A 147 5.80 10.46 11.26
C SER A 147 5.73 9.35 10.22
N ASP A 148 4.69 8.49 10.24
CA ASP A 148 4.49 7.48 9.19
C ASP A 148 4.23 8.14 7.82
N LEU A 149 3.86 9.43 7.79
CA LEU A 149 3.69 10.22 6.58
C LEU A 149 4.92 11.08 6.23
N ASP A 150 6.00 11.03 7.01
CA ASP A 150 7.24 11.71 6.63
C ASP A 150 7.87 10.99 5.43
N CYS A 151 8.26 11.74 4.39
CA CYS A 151 8.82 11.17 3.18
C CYS A 151 9.82 12.12 2.53
N ARG A 152 11.07 11.65 2.42
CA ARG A 152 12.20 12.31 1.74
C ARG A 152 12.64 11.61 0.45
N PHE A 153 11.92 10.55 0.06
CA PHE A 153 12.19 9.73 -1.13
C PHE A 153 13.56 9.04 -1.20
N ASP A 154 14.38 9.09 -0.14
CA ASP A 154 15.62 8.30 -0.02
C ASP A 154 15.35 6.80 -0.24
N GLU A 155 14.32 6.29 0.44
CA GLU A 155 13.77 4.93 0.32
C GLU A 155 12.25 5.00 0.04
N PRO A 156 11.83 5.06 -1.25
CA PRO A 156 10.43 5.27 -1.63
C PRO A 156 9.45 4.20 -1.13
N SER A 157 9.92 2.98 -0.85
CA SER A 157 9.11 1.86 -0.34
C SER A 157 8.61 2.08 1.09
N GLU A 158 9.31 2.90 1.89
CA GLU A 158 8.88 3.28 3.25
C GLU A 158 7.84 4.40 3.23
N CYS A 159 7.79 5.19 2.16
CA CYS A 159 6.86 6.30 2.04
C CYS A 159 5.41 5.81 1.94
N ARG A 160 4.57 6.24 2.88
CA ARG A 160 3.13 5.96 2.90
C ARG A 160 2.32 6.92 2.04
N TRP A 161 2.79 7.13 0.81
CA TRP A 161 2.17 7.96 -0.19
C TRP A 161 2.17 7.26 -1.54
N ARG A 162 1.20 7.59 -2.40
CA ARG A 162 1.12 7.04 -3.76
C ARG A 162 0.36 7.96 -4.71
N ASN A 163 0.51 7.70 -6.00
CA ASN A 163 -0.37 8.27 -7.03
C ASN A 163 -1.81 7.78 -6.84
N VAL A 164 -2.76 8.61 -7.26
CA VAL A 164 -4.15 8.20 -7.40
C VAL A 164 -4.24 7.15 -8.51
N LYS A 165 -5.10 6.14 -8.33
CA LYS A 165 -5.27 5.10 -9.35
C LYS A 165 -6.13 5.65 -10.49
N ALA A 166 -5.86 5.22 -11.72
CA ALA A 166 -6.68 5.59 -12.88
C ALA A 166 -8.18 5.25 -12.69
N SER A 167 -8.51 4.24 -11.88
CA SER A 167 -9.91 3.87 -11.53
C SER A 167 -10.60 4.82 -10.54
N GLU A 168 -9.84 5.69 -9.87
CA GLU A 168 -10.35 6.68 -8.91
C GLU A 168 -10.80 7.97 -9.65
N TYR A 169 -10.35 8.20 -10.89
CA TYR A 169 -10.75 9.31 -11.79
C TYR A 169 -10.66 10.72 -11.16
N LEU A 170 -9.61 10.99 -10.38
CA LEU A 170 -9.45 12.29 -9.71
C LEU A 170 -8.41 13.21 -10.37
N ASP A 171 -7.54 12.68 -11.21
CA ASP A 171 -6.45 13.38 -11.86
C ASP A 171 -6.18 12.85 -13.28
N THR A 172 -5.27 13.51 -14.00
CA THR A 172 -4.95 13.21 -15.41
C THR A 172 -3.48 12.84 -15.64
N LEU A 173 -2.63 13.10 -14.65
CA LEU A 173 -1.18 12.84 -14.67
C LEU A 173 -0.76 12.18 -13.36
N ASP A 174 0.33 11.40 -13.45
CA ASP A 174 1.01 10.83 -12.29
C ASP A 174 2.27 11.64 -11.92
N PHE A 175 2.72 11.47 -10.68
CA PHE A 175 4.06 11.84 -10.26
C PHE A 175 5.07 10.74 -10.57
N PHE A 176 6.30 11.14 -10.84
CA PHE A 176 7.44 10.27 -11.13
C PHE A 176 8.64 10.64 -10.25
N LEU A 177 9.47 9.65 -9.87
CA LEU A 177 10.68 9.90 -9.08
C LEU A 177 11.81 10.42 -9.96
N PHE A 178 12.45 11.49 -9.53
CA PHE A 178 13.65 12.05 -10.14
C PHE A 178 14.76 12.17 -9.10
N GLU A 179 15.99 12.07 -9.56
CA GLU A 179 17.21 12.19 -8.75
C GLU A 179 18.13 13.26 -9.34
N LYS A 180 18.77 14.05 -8.47
CA LYS A 180 19.78 15.02 -8.84
C LYS A 180 21.09 14.31 -9.19
N THR A 181 21.55 14.44 -10.44
CA THR A 181 22.74 13.70 -10.94
C THR A 181 24.00 14.55 -11.08
N ASP A 182 23.90 15.86 -10.87
CA ASP A 182 25.03 16.78 -11.01
C ASP A 182 24.87 18.03 -10.13
N PHE A 183 25.76 19.02 -10.27
CA PHE A 183 25.74 20.27 -9.50
C PHE A 183 25.00 21.44 -10.18
N THR A 184 24.24 21.18 -11.26
CA THR A 184 23.46 22.21 -11.96
C THR A 184 22.45 22.84 -11.00
N GLU A 185 22.59 24.15 -10.77
CA GLU A 185 21.67 24.90 -9.91
C GLU A 185 20.35 25.18 -10.63
N PHE A 186 19.23 25.09 -9.91
CA PHE A 186 17.93 25.39 -10.52
C PHE A 186 17.82 26.89 -10.86
N PRO A 187 17.26 27.26 -12.02
CA PRO A 187 17.11 28.65 -12.42
C PRO A 187 16.12 29.40 -11.50
N VAL A 188 16.65 30.08 -10.50
CA VAL A 188 15.96 30.80 -9.40
C VAL A 188 14.77 31.66 -9.85
N LEU A 189 14.87 32.30 -11.03
CA LEU A 189 13.82 33.18 -11.56
C LEU A 189 12.66 32.42 -12.23
N GLN A 190 12.89 31.18 -12.65
CA GLN A 190 11.94 30.36 -13.39
C GLN A 190 11.36 29.23 -12.53
N VAL A 191 12.18 28.65 -11.65
CA VAL A 191 11.87 27.49 -10.82
C VAL A 191 12.01 27.90 -9.35
N ARG A 192 10.87 28.07 -8.68
CA ARG A 192 10.77 28.66 -7.32
C ARG A 192 9.52 28.12 -6.60
N PRO A 193 9.40 28.20 -5.25
CA PRO A 193 10.30 28.84 -4.30
C PRO A 193 11.38 27.94 -3.69
N GLY A 194 11.38 26.63 -3.90
CA GLY A 194 12.33 25.72 -3.26
C GLY A 194 13.82 26.04 -3.53
N PRO A 195 14.73 25.36 -2.83
CA PRO A 195 16.16 25.62 -2.94
C PRO A 195 16.71 25.42 -4.33
N SER A 196 17.59 26.34 -4.75
CA SER A 196 18.26 26.27 -6.05
C SER A 196 19.46 25.32 -6.04
N ARG A 197 20.04 25.08 -4.86
CA ARG A 197 21.22 24.22 -4.65
C ARG A 197 20.80 22.94 -3.96
N LEU A 198 20.55 21.93 -4.77
CA LEU A 198 20.36 20.55 -4.33
C LEU A 198 21.70 19.80 -4.40
N ARG A 199 21.86 18.79 -3.56
CA ARG A 199 23.03 17.91 -3.56
C ARG A 199 22.82 16.80 -4.59
N GLU A 200 23.93 16.29 -5.10
CA GLU A 200 23.91 15.07 -5.90
C GLU A 200 23.36 13.90 -5.06
N GLY A 201 22.43 13.13 -5.64
CA GLY A 201 21.70 12.07 -4.97
C GLY A 201 20.39 12.50 -4.30
N ASP A 202 20.09 13.81 -4.19
CA ASP A 202 18.80 14.27 -3.68
C ASP A 202 17.68 13.80 -4.61
N LYS A 203 16.60 13.25 -4.04
CA LYS A 203 15.46 12.70 -4.77
C LYS A 203 14.22 13.56 -4.57
N MET A 204 13.37 13.62 -5.59
CA MET A 204 12.11 14.37 -5.54
C MET A 204 11.07 13.75 -6.46
N ILE A 205 9.79 14.05 -6.22
CA ILE A 205 8.74 13.70 -7.16
C ILE A 205 8.47 14.85 -8.13
N PHE A 206 8.24 14.50 -9.40
CA PHE A 206 8.03 15.43 -10.50
C PHE A 206 6.76 15.08 -11.27
N THR A 207 5.99 16.08 -11.66
CA THR A 207 4.90 15.93 -12.62
C THR A 207 4.83 17.15 -13.55
N GLY A 208 4.50 16.95 -14.81
CA GLY A 208 4.41 18.03 -15.80
C GLY A 208 3.98 17.57 -17.18
N ASP A 209 3.44 18.49 -17.96
CA ASP A 209 2.99 18.25 -19.34
C ASP A 209 3.13 19.56 -20.17
N ARG A 210 2.99 19.44 -21.48
CA ARG A 210 3.04 20.52 -22.48
C ARG A 210 1.69 20.73 -23.17
N LYS A 211 0.64 20.04 -22.72
CA LYS A 211 -0.72 20.20 -23.27
C LYS A 211 -1.29 21.59 -22.96
N ARG A 212 -2.21 22.02 -23.82
CA ARG A 212 -3.02 23.22 -23.60
C ARG A 212 -4.15 22.98 -22.61
N GLU A 213 -4.66 21.76 -22.57
CA GLU A 213 -5.71 21.37 -21.65
C GLU A 213 -5.14 21.27 -20.25
N GLU A 214 -5.87 21.78 -19.26
CA GLU A 214 -5.45 21.72 -17.87
C GLU A 214 -5.26 20.28 -17.44
N GLN A 215 -4.05 19.98 -16.97
CA GLN A 215 -3.72 18.71 -16.35
C GLN A 215 -3.60 18.87 -14.85
N THR A 216 -3.86 17.78 -14.13
CA THR A 216 -3.75 17.70 -12.67
C THR A 216 -3.11 16.39 -12.27
N ALA A 217 -2.40 16.38 -11.15
CA ALA A 217 -1.83 15.18 -10.54
C ALA A 217 -2.02 15.23 -9.03
N ILE A 218 -2.31 14.10 -8.40
CA ILE A 218 -2.53 14.02 -6.95
C ILE A 218 -1.59 12.98 -6.33
N TRP A 219 -0.78 13.44 -5.38
CA TRP A 219 0.01 12.57 -4.51
C TRP A 219 -0.72 12.37 -3.18
N ARG A 220 -1.21 11.16 -2.93
CA ARG A 220 -2.15 10.84 -1.82
C ARG A 220 -1.46 10.06 -0.71
N SER A 221 -1.73 10.42 0.54
CA SER A 221 -1.28 9.70 1.73
C SER A 221 -2.02 8.36 1.93
N SER A 222 -1.51 7.55 2.85
CA SER A 222 -2.27 6.52 3.57
C SER A 222 -3.39 7.14 4.41
N PRO A 223 -4.44 6.37 4.77
CA PRO A 223 -5.56 6.90 5.53
C PRO A 223 -5.15 7.35 6.93
N ILE A 224 -5.78 8.41 7.40
CA ILE A 224 -5.73 8.91 8.78
C ILE A 224 -7.08 8.58 9.39
N ALA A 225 -7.09 7.70 10.39
CA ALA A 225 -8.35 7.27 11.00
C ALA A 225 -8.90 8.30 11.98
N CYS A 226 -8.05 9.05 12.70
CA CYS A 226 -8.48 10.01 13.69
C CYS A 226 -7.35 11.00 14.03
N GLN A 227 -7.69 12.28 14.15
CA GLN A 227 -6.77 13.37 14.40
C GLN A 227 -7.35 14.32 15.44
N ASN A 228 -6.74 14.39 16.63
CA ASN A 228 -7.30 15.11 17.78
C ASN A 228 -6.92 16.61 17.77
N THR A 229 -5.75 16.95 17.23
CA THR A 229 -5.25 18.33 17.14
C THR A 229 -5.21 18.81 15.70
N THR A 230 -5.09 20.11 15.47
CA THR A 230 -4.71 20.60 14.13
C THR A 230 -3.39 19.95 13.72
N GLY A 231 -3.37 19.32 12.55
CA GLY A 231 -2.18 18.73 11.96
C GLY A 231 -1.47 19.73 11.07
N GLN A 232 -0.16 19.78 11.14
CA GLN A 232 0.68 20.63 10.29
C GLN A 232 1.37 19.75 9.26
N LEU A 233 1.04 19.97 7.98
CA LEU A 233 1.74 19.38 6.85
C LEU A 233 2.71 20.42 6.30
N SER A 234 3.98 20.07 6.16
CA SER A 234 4.97 20.89 5.47
C SER A 234 5.67 20.12 4.36
N PHE A 235 5.97 20.79 3.24
CA PHE A 235 6.73 20.19 2.15
C PHE A 235 7.48 21.25 1.34
N THR A 236 8.64 20.86 0.80
CA THR A 236 9.40 21.67 -0.14
C THR A 236 8.83 21.49 -1.54
N PHE A 237 8.73 22.57 -2.31
CA PHE A 237 8.17 22.51 -3.66
C PHE A 237 8.81 23.51 -4.61
N TRP A 238 8.73 23.18 -5.90
CA TRP A 238 9.13 24.06 -6.99
C TRP A 238 8.04 24.09 -8.06
N LEU A 239 7.76 25.28 -8.57
CA LEU A 239 6.77 25.53 -9.61
C LEU A 239 7.45 26.10 -10.85
N TYR A 240 6.96 25.70 -12.02
CA TYR A 240 7.36 26.27 -13.30
C TYR A 240 6.16 26.63 -14.16
N ASN A 241 6.24 27.82 -14.75
CA ASN A 241 5.35 28.27 -15.82
C ASN A 241 3.84 28.23 -15.51
N GLY A 242 3.47 28.76 -14.34
CA GLY A 242 2.06 28.93 -13.93
C GLY A 242 1.44 27.73 -13.20
N ALA A 243 2.15 26.62 -13.08
CA ALA A 243 1.73 25.50 -12.24
C ALA A 243 1.52 25.95 -10.79
N ARG A 244 0.59 25.28 -10.10
CA ARG A 244 0.25 25.57 -8.71
C ARG A 244 0.14 24.27 -7.92
N VAL A 245 0.26 24.41 -6.60
CA VAL A 245 0.06 23.32 -5.64
C VAL A 245 -1.02 23.71 -4.64
N GLU A 246 -1.86 22.77 -4.25
CA GLU A 246 -2.77 22.92 -3.12
C GLU A 246 -2.88 21.60 -2.36
N VAL A 247 -3.33 21.67 -1.10
CA VAL A 247 -3.61 20.49 -0.29
C VAL A 247 -5.10 20.24 -0.31
N VAL A 248 -5.48 18.99 -0.55
CA VAL A 248 -6.87 18.53 -0.61
C VAL A 248 -7.06 17.37 0.36
N LEU A 249 -8.26 17.29 0.93
CA LEU A 249 -8.66 16.19 1.80
C LEU A 249 -9.61 15.26 1.05
N PHE A 250 -9.48 13.96 1.28
CA PHE A 250 -10.35 12.95 0.69
C PHE A 250 -11.01 12.11 1.77
N GLU A 251 -12.17 11.56 1.43
CA GLU A 251 -12.78 10.44 2.16
C GLU A 251 -13.01 9.27 1.20
N LYS A 252 -12.91 8.03 1.71
CA LYS A 252 -13.31 6.84 0.96
C LYS A 252 -14.72 6.46 1.38
N LYS A 253 -15.69 6.66 0.49
CA LYS A 253 -17.09 6.31 0.70
C LYS A 253 -17.56 5.35 -0.39
N ASP A 254 -18.14 4.23 0.00
CA ASP A 254 -18.62 3.18 -0.93
C ASP A 254 -17.53 2.68 -1.90
N GLY A 255 -16.29 2.58 -1.42
CA GLY A 255 -15.13 2.18 -2.22
C GLY A 255 -14.59 3.24 -3.18
N ARG A 256 -15.20 4.44 -3.24
CA ARG A 256 -14.76 5.54 -4.09
C ARG A 256 -14.16 6.67 -3.26
N LEU A 257 -13.09 7.28 -3.76
CA LEU A 257 -12.54 8.49 -3.17
C LEU A 257 -13.36 9.71 -3.57
N ARG A 258 -13.64 10.57 -2.59
CA ARG A 258 -14.33 11.84 -2.79
C ARG A 258 -13.51 12.96 -2.17
N ILE A 259 -13.25 13.99 -2.96
CA ILE A 259 -12.64 15.23 -2.48
C ILE A 259 -13.65 15.92 -1.57
N LEU A 260 -13.18 16.36 -0.42
CA LEU A 260 -13.99 17.09 0.54
C LEU A 260 -14.11 18.56 0.14
N PRO A 261 -15.25 19.20 0.42
CA PRO A 261 -15.47 20.60 0.06
C PRO A 261 -14.57 21.55 0.87
N GLU A 262 -14.13 21.10 2.04
CA GLU A 262 -13.19 21.81 2.88
C GLU A 262 -11.80 21.81 2.23
N LYS A 263 -11.27 23.01 2.02
CA LYS A 263 -9.90 23.21 1.57
C LYS A 263 -9.07 23.69 2.75
N PRO A 264 -8.10 22.90 3.23
CA PRO A 264 -7.13 23.36 4.20
C PRO A 264 -6.54 24.70 3.78
N PHE A 265 -6.33 25.59 4.75
CA PHE A 265 -5.58 26.81 4.47
C PHE A 265 -4.13 26.43 4.21
N VAL A 266 -3.64 26.81 3.04
CA VAL A 266 -2.29 26.49 2.57
C VAL A 266 -1.53 27.81 2.54
N ASP A 267 -0.61 27.97 3.50
CA ASP A 267 0.33 29.08 3.53
C ASP A 267 1.66 28.61 2.93
N CYS A 268 1.83 28.89 1.64
CA CYS A 268 3.13 28.76 0.99
C CYS A 268 3.97 30.06 1.05
N GLY A 269 3.57 31.02 1.91
CA GLY A 269 4.27 32.27 2.16
C GLY A 269 4.24 33.28 1.01
N THR A 270 4.82 34.46 1.26
CA THR A 270 5.00 35.54 0.26
C THR A 270 6.18 35.25 -0.71
N VAL A 271 6.30 34.01 -1.21
CA VAL A 271 7.30 33.52 -2.20
C VAL A 271 8.73 34.12 -2.12
N PRO A 272 9.41 34.23 -0.95
CA PRO A 272 10.86 34.29 -0.96
C PRO A 272 11.45 32.91 -1.36
N LEU A 273 12.72 32.89 -1.74
CA LEU A 273 13.44 31.64 -2.00
C LEU A 273 13.57 30.82 -0.72
N ASN A 274 13.58 29.50 -0.87
CA ASN A 274 13.65 28.49 0.19
C ASN A 274 12.45 28.52 1.15
N THR A 275 11.26 28.76 0.62
CA THR A 275 10.03 28.71 1.44
C THR A 275 9.38 27.35 1.31
N ASP A 276 9.22 26.66 2.43
CA ASP A 276 8.39 25.45 2.50
C ASP A 276 6.91 25.82 2.51
N CYS A 277 6.08 25.01 1.88
CA CYS A 277 4.65 25.20 2.00
C CYS A 277 4.14 24.54 3.27
N THR A 278 3.31 25.26 4.03
CA THR A 278 2.66 24.74 5.24
C THR A 278 1.15 24.72 5.05
N ALA A 279 0.50 23.65 5.50
CA ALA A 279 -0.94 23.52 5.47
C ALA A 279 -1.47 23.03 6.82
N ASP A 280 -2.44 23.75 7.35
CA ASP A 280 -3.11 23.41 8.60
C ASP A 280 -4.32 22.52 8.31
N ILE A 281 -4.22 21.27 8.73
CA ILE A 281 -5.25 20.25 8.61
C ILE A 281 -6.12 20.28 9.87
N PRO A 282 -7.41 20.63 9.79
CA PRO A 282 -8.27 20.73 10.97
C PRO A 282 -8.45 19.36 11.65
N PRO A 283 -8.63 19.35 13.00
CA PRO A 283 -8.89 18.12 13.74
C PRO A 283 -10.19 17.46 13.29
N ARG A 284 -10.23 16.13 13.34
CA ARG A 284 -11.37 15.38 12.81
C ARG A 284 -11.57 14.05 13.54
N ASP A 285 -12.74 13.97 14.18
CA ASP A 285 -13.25 12.79 14.90
C ASP A 285 -14.29 12.02 14.08
N THR A 286 -14.33 12.20 12.76
CA THR A 286 -15.33 11.53 11.92
C THR A 286 -15.06 10.04 11.81
N PRO A 287 -16.09 9.16 11.81
CA PRO A 287 -15.92 7.71 11.74
C PRO A 287 -15.35 7.21 10.40
N PHE A 288 -15.17 8.10 9.42
CA PHE A 288 -14.61 7.80 8.12
C PHE A 288 -13.13 8.22 8.08
N ARG A 289 -12.28 7.26 7.72
CA ARG A 289 -10.86 7.50 7.46
C ARG A 289 -10.71 8.54 6.35
N HIS A 290 -9.92 9.58 6.60
CA HIS A 290 -9.63 10.61 5.61
C HIS A 290 -8.22 10.46 5.06
N PHE A 291 -7.96 11.04 3.90
CA PHE A 291 -6.64 11.05 3.27
C PHE A 291 -6.23 12.49 3.03
N ILE A 292 -4.94 12.76 3.11
CA ILE A 292 -4.35 14.02 2.67
C ILE A 292 -3.82 13.78 1.26
N GLY A 293 -3.93 14.77 0.38
CA GLY A 293 -3.16 14.74 -0.85
C GLY A 293 -2.71 16.11 -1.29
N ILE A 294 -1.58 16.09 -1.98
CA ILE A 294 -0.95 17.25 -2.55
C ILE A 294 -1.32 17.25 -4.03
N ARG A 295 -2.13 18.23 -4.44
CA ARG A 295 -2.62 18.36 -5.81
C ARG A 295 -1.76 19.39 -6.56
N ALA A 296 -1.11 18.95 -7.61
CA ALA A 296 -0.55 19.82 -8.64
C ALA A 296 -1.64 20.14 -9.67
N TYR A 297 -1.85 21.41 -9.97
CA TYR A 297 -2.90 21.87 -10.90
C TYR A 297 -2.45 23.07 -11.72
N ASN A 298 -3.30 23.49 -12.67
CA ASN A 298 -3.00 24.54 -13.64
C ASN A 298 -1.77 24.21 -14.53
N ILE A 299 -1.55 22.92 -14.83
CA ILE A 299 -0.51 22.43 -15.75
C ILE A 299 -1.08 22.50 -17.17
N ALA A 300 -1.01 23.69 -17.79
CA ALA A 300 -1.73 23.99 -19.04
C ALA A 300 -0.90 24.87 -20.00
N ASN A 301 0.41 24.61 -20.15
CA ASN A 301 1.30 25.46 -20.95
C ASN A 301 2.01 24.69 -22.08
N ARG A 302 1.95 25.22 -23.31
CA ARG A 302 2.63 24.65 -24.50
C ARG A 302 4.15 24.60 -24.40
N GLU A 303 4.73 25.54 -23.67
CA GLU A 303 6.16 25.58 -23.40
C GLU A 303 6.58 24.55 -22.34
N GLY A 304 5.60 23.98 -21.63
CA GLY A 304 5.79 23.05 -20.52
C GLY A 304 5.49 23.72 -19.19
N SER A 305 4.81 23.01 -18.31
CA SER A 305 4.56 23.41 -16.94
C SER A 305 4.74 22.19 -16.04
N PHE A 306 5.32 22.39 -14.86
CA PHE A 306 5.61 21.30 -13.96
C PHE A 306 5.62 21.73 -12.49
N VAL A 307 5.48 20.73 -11.63
CA VAL A 307 5.61 20.82 -10.17
C VAL A 307 6.61 19.76 -9.71
N MET A 308 7.49 20.16 -8.79
CA MET A 308 8.35 19.24 -8.03
C MET A 308 8.03 19.36 -6.55
N ILE A 309 8.05 18.24 -5.83
CA ILE A 309 7.79 18.18 -4.39
C ILE A 309 8.84 17.29 -3.73
N ASP A 310 9.32 17.71 -2.57
CA ASP A 310 10.23 16.96 -1.71
C ASP A 310 9.96 17.26 -0.22
N ASN A 311 10.57 16.48 0.68
CA ASN A 311 10.64 16.70 2.12
C ASN A 311 9.25 16.89 2.74
N ILE A 312 8.38 15.91 2.51
CA ILE A 312 7.04 15.89 3.08
C ILE A 312 7.18 15.53 4.56
N VAL A 313 6.66 16.38 5.43
CA VAL A 313 6.71 16.23 6.89
C VAL A 313 5.33 16.47 7.46
N TYR A 314 4.86 15.55 8.29
CA TYR A 314 3.54 15.66 8.93
C TYR A 314 3.64 15.62 10.45
N ARG A 315 3.05 16.61 11.11
CA ARG A 315 3.11 16.77 12.57
C ARG A 315 1.70 16.92 13.11
N THR A 316 1.25 15.96 13.92
CA THR A 316 -0.04 16.03 14.61
C THR A 316 -0.09 15.09 15.80
N THR A 317 -1.08 15.26 16.66
CA THR A 317 -1.46 14.27 17.67
C THR A 317 -2.62 13.44 17.12
N LEU A 318 -2.32 12.20 16.74
CA LEU A 318 -3.34 11.24 16.37
C LEU A 318 -4.12 10.79 17.61
N CYS A 319 -5.37 10.38 17.42
CA CYS A 319 -6.07 9.65 18.47
C CYS A 319 -5.33 8.32 18.72
N LYS A 320 -5.53 7.69 19.89
CA LYS A 320 -4.96 6.36 20.17
C LYS A 320 -5.58 5.31 19.25
N LEU A 321 -5.09 5.26 18.02
CA LEU A 321 -5.48 4.32 16.99
C LEU A 321 -4.62 3.08 17.20
N SER A 322 -5.24 2.02 17.69
CA SER A 322 -4.67 0.68 17.79
C SER A 322 -3.44 0.50 18.69
N ILE A 323 -3.48 -0.50 19.55
CA ILE A 323 -2.28 -0.95 20.26
C ILE A 323 -1.31 -1.52 19.21
N ASP A 324 -0.17 -0.86 19.01
CA ASP A 324 0.89 -1.34 18.14
C ASP A 324 1.67 -2.45 18.85
N LEU A 325 1.37 -3.70 18.51
CA LEU A 325 2.07 -4.90 19.01
C LEU A 325 3.26 -5.31 18.14
N GLY A 326 3.65 -4.49 17.15
CA GLY A 326 4.72 -4.78 16.20
C GLY A 326 4.23 -5.41 14.89
N GLU A 327 5.08 -5.39 13.86
CA GLU A 327 4.77 -5.92 12.52
C GLU A 327 4.80 -7.45 12.44
N SER A 328 5.56 -8.08 13.34
CA SER A 328 5.63 -9.54 13.46
C SER A 328 4.45 -10.14 14.22
N PHE A 329 3.66 -9.33 14.93
CA PHE A 329 2.53 -9.81 15.69
C PHE A 329 1.43 -10.29 14.76
N ARG A 330 1.17 -11.60 14.80
CA ARG A 330 0.14 -12.27 14.01
C ARG A 330 -0.76 -13.07 14.93
N GLY A 331 -2.06 -12.92 14.70
CA GLY A 331 -3.09 -13.73 15.32
C GLY A 331 -3.69 -14.70 14.33
N ARG A 332 -3.96 -15.91 14.79
CA ARG A 332 -4.85 -16.86 14.10
C ARG A 332 -6.19 -16.93 14.82
N PRO A 333 -7.30 -17.29 14.14
CA PRO A 333 -8.56 -17.58 14.81
C PRO A 333 -8.37 -18.66 15.89
N LEU A 334 -9.06 -18.50 17.02
CA LEU A 334 -9.18 -19.54 18.03
C LEU A 334 -10.10 -20.64 17.49
N ILE A 335 -9.51 -21.73 17.03
CA ILE A 335 -10.23 -22.90 16.51
C ILE A 335 -10.43 -23.87 17.66
N THR A 336 -11.68 -24.17 17.98
CA THR A 336 -12.05 -25.08 19.08
C THR A 336 -13.08 -26.08 18.60
N ASP A 337 -13.15 -27.23 19.27
CA ASP A 337 -14.18 -28.21 19.00
C ASP A 337 -15.57 -27.61 19.27
N THR A 338 -16.54 -27.98 18.43
CA THR A 338 -17.93 -27.53 18.51
C THR A 338 -18.80 -28.42 19.39
N MET A 339 -18.28 -29.58 19.81
CA MET A 339 -18.97 -30.49 20.70
C MET A 339 -18.88 -29.98 22.14
N MET A 340 -19.99 -29.44 22.65
CA MET A 340 -20.17 -28.99 24.03
C MET A 340 -20.31 -30.19 24.97
N GLU A 341 -19.24 -30.96 25.10
CA GLU A 341 -19.17 -32.10 26.00
C GLU A 341 -18.87 -31.66 27.42
N GLU A 342 -19.46 -32.33 28.39
CA GLU A 342 -19.16 -32.08 29.79
C GLU A 342 -17.74 -32.53 30.13
N ILE A 343 -17.00 -31.71 30.88
CA ILE A 343 -15.68 -32.11 31.36
C ILE A 343 -15.77 -33.15 32.48
N GLU A 344 -14.84 -34.09 32.49
CA GLU A 344 -14.69 -35.12 33.52
C GLU A 344 -13.62 -34.75 34.56
N SER A 345 -12.66 -33.89 34.18
CA SER A 345 -11.57 -33.44 35.05
C SER A 345 -11.23 -31.97 34.82
N SER A 346 -10.86 -31.25 35.89
CA SER A 346 -10.43 -29.85 35.82
C SER A 346 -9.23 -29.63 34.89
N ASP A 347 -8.37 -30.64 34.73
CA ASP A 347 -7.19 -30.56 33.89
C ASP A 347 -7.55 -30.38 32.40
N GLN A 348 -8.76 -30.80 31.98
CA GLN A 348 -9.24 -30.63 30.61
C GLN A 348 -9.50 -29.17 30.24
N LEU A 349 -9.63 -28.27 31.22
CA LEU A 349 -9.72 -26.82 30.98
C LEU A 349 -8.36 -26.13 30.96
N SER A 350 -7.26 -26.85 31.25
CA SER A 350 -5.91 -26.29 31.19
C SER A 350 -5.43 -26.20 29.75
N CYS A 351 -5.41 -24.99 29.18
CA CYS A 351 -4.90 -24.75 27.83
C CYS A 351 -3.56 -24.02 27.84
N THR A 352 -2.56 -24.63 27.21
CA THR A 352 -1.24 -24.03 26.95
C THR A 352 -1.08 -23.65 25.49
N ASP A 353 -1.44 -24.54 24.56
CA ASP A 353 -1.13 -24.38 23.13
C ASP A 353 -2.28 -23.77 22.29
N PHE A 354 -3.47 -23.65 22.90
CA PHE A 354 -4.69 -23.08 22.29
C PHE A 354 -4.97 -23.64 20.87
N ASP A 355 -4.82 -24.95 20.72
CA ASP A 355 -5.13 -25.70 19.50
C ASP A 355 -6.57 -26.24 19.54
N SER A 356 -6.92 -27.13 18.60
CA SER A 356 -8.26 -27.73 18.53
C SER A 356 -8.64 -28.59 19.74
N THR A 357 -7.69 -28.97 20.60
CA THR A 357 -7.96 -29.74 21.83
C THR A 357 -8.35 -28.84 23.00
N CYS A 358 -8.10 -27.53 22.89
CA CYS A 358 -8.45 -26.58 23.92
C CYS A 358 -9.97 -26.40 24.01
N ARG A 359 -10.51 -26.57 25.22
CA ARG A 359 -11.96 -26.50 25.52
C ARG A 359 -12.46 -25.09 25.85
N TRP A 360 -11.87 -24.06 25.22
CA TRP A 360 -12.23 -22.65 25.42
C TRP A 360 -12.57 -21.98 24.09
N ARG A 361 -13.77 -21.41 23.97
CA ARG A 361 -14.30 -20.88 22.71
C ARG A 361 -14.67 -19.41 22.82
N SER A 362 -14.53 -18.69 21.71
CA SER A 362 -15.02 -17.32 21.59
C SER A 362 -16.53 -17.33 21.37
N VAL A 363 -17.31 -16.72 22.27
CA VAL A 363 -18.78 -16.66 22.18
C VAL A 363 -19.24 -15.22 22.37
N GLY A 364 -20.17 -14.77 21.52
CA GLY A 364 -20.81 -13.46 21.64
C GLY A 364 -21.30 -12.91 20.30
N HIS A 365 -21.87 -11.70 20.35
CA HIS A 365 -22.40 -10.98 19.18
C HIS A 365 -21.50 -9.82 18.73
N GLY A 366 -20.32 -9.66 19.35
CA GLY A 366 -19.31 -8.69 18.95
C GLY A 366 -18.66 -9.07 17.61
N LYS A 367 -18.14 -8.07 16.90
CA LYS A 367 -17.40 -8.28 15.64
C LYS A 367 -16.00 -8.83 15.91
N GLU A 368 -15.49 -8.60 17.12
CA GLU A 368 -14.16 -8.93 17.60
C GLU A 368 -14.16 -10.34 18.21
N ALA A 369 -13.46 -11.30 17.62
CA ALA A 369 -13.33 -12.64 18.21
C ALA A 369 -12.05 -12.76 19.06
N TRP A 370 -12.06 -13.66 20.05
CA TRP A 370 -10.81 -14.08 20.69
C TRP A 370 -9.92 -14.78 19.66
N GLN A 371 -8.64 -14.42 19.67
CA GLN A 371 -7.63 -14.92 18.73
C GLN A 371 -6.45 -15.50 19.50
N VAL A 372 -5.66 -16.35 18.83
CA VAL A 372 -4.41 -16.88 19.38
C VAL A 372 -3.24 -16.14 18.72
N ALA A 373 -2.40 -15.53 19.53
CA ALA A 373 -1.13 -14.96 19.10
C ALA A 373 -0.09 -16.07 18.93
N GLU A 374 0.53 -16.14 17.76
CA GLU A 374 1.60 -17.12 17.47
C GLU A 374 2.98 -16.63 17.93
N GLN A 375 3.12 -15.33 18.15
CA GLN A 375 4.38 -14.69 18.52
C GLN A 375 4.14 -13.64 19.60
N SER A 376 5.10 -13.55 20.54
CA SER A 376 5.10 -12.52 21.57
C SER A 376 5.40 -11.15 20.98
N PRO A 377 4.72 -10.08 21.43
CA PRO A 377 5.01 -8.72 20.97
C PRO A 377 6.39 -8.26 21.47
N PRO A 378 7.10 -7.37 20.74
CA PRO A 378 8.34 -6.77 21.22
C PRO A 378 8.14 -6.06 22.56
N SER A 379 9.08 -6.22 23.51
CA SER A 379 8.94 -5.71 24.88
C SER A 379 8.70 -4.20 24.96
N GLY A 380 9.33 -3.39 24.12
CA GLY A 380 9.09 -1.95 24.06
C GLY A 380 7.67 -1.58 23.60
N LYS A 381 7.11 -2.35 22.66
CA LYS A 381 5.73 -2.19 22.19
C LYS A 381 4.73 -2.61 23.28
N MET A 382 5.02 -3.71 23.97
CA MET A 382 4.24 -4.17 25.11
C MET A 382 4.23 -3.17 26.26
N PHE A 383 5.37 -2.54 26.55
CA PHE A 383 5.50 -1.51 27.57
C PHE A 383 4.66 -0.27 27.23
N ASN A 384 4.68 0.18 25.97
CA ASN A 384 3.85 1.31 25.55
C ASN A 384 2.34 1.02 25.68
N ALA A 385 1.94 -0.25 25.50
CA ALA A 385 0.54 -0.67 25.58
C ALA A 385 0.05 -0.85 27.03
N THR A 386 0.82 -1.61 27.82
CA THR A 386 0.40 -2.15 29.12
C THR A 386 1.16 -1.57 30.31
N GLY A 387 2.25 -0.84 30.06
CA GLY A 387 3.13 -0.29 31.10
C GLY A 387 4.13 -1.29 31.68
N THR A 388 4.26 -2.49 31.11
CA THR A 388 5.20 -3.52 31.57
C THR A 388 6.08 -4.06 30.43
N PHE A 389 7.34 -4.36 30.75
CA PHE A 389 8.28 -5.02 29.85
C PHE A 389 8.13 -6.55 29.84
N ILE A 390 7.34 -7.11 30.77
CA ILE A 390 7.07 -8.54 30.84
C ILE A 390 6.08 -8.88 29.74
N VAL A 391 6.51 -9.68 28.78
CA VAL A 391 5.70 -10.13 27.65
C VAL A 391 5.08 -11.50 27.92
N PRO A 392 3.88 -11.80 27.37
CA PRO A 392 3.34 -13.15 27.38
C PRO A 392 4.18 -14.08 26.50
N ASP A 393 4.36 -15.31 26.96
CA ASP A 393 4.99 -16.37 26.16
C ASP A 393 3.97 -16.88 25.13
N ALA A 394 4.38 -16.95 23.85
CA ALA A 394 3.53 -17.49 22.81
C ALA A 394 3.49 -19.03 22.84
N PRO A 395 2.35 -19.66 22.52
CA PRO A 395 1.09 -19.05 22.11
C PRO A 395 0.22 -18.57 23.29
N PHE A 396 -0.54 -17.48 23.10
CA PHE A 396 -1.50 -16.98 24.07
C PHE A 396 -2.76 -16.43 23.40
N VAL A 397 -3.88 -16.41 24.14
CA VAL A 397 -5.13 -15.81 23.66
C VAL A 397 -5.19 -14.32 23.94
N TYR A 398 -5.75 -13.56 23.00
CA TYR A 398 -5.99 -12.14 23.16
C TYR A 398 -7.32 -11.74 22.53
N LEU A 399 -7.92 -10.68 23.08
CA LEU A 399 -9.05 -9.97 22.49
C LEU A 399 -8.60 -8.56 22.17
N TYR A 400 -8.74 -8.18 20.90
CA TYR A 400 -8.40 -6.85 20.44
C TYR A 400 -9.68 -6.01 20.30
N ILE A 401 -9.73 -4.90 21.05
CA ILE A 401 -10.87 -3.99 21.08
C ILE A 401 -10.40 -2.62 20.56
N GLU A 402 -11.07 -2.10 19.54
CA GLU A 402 -10.83 -0.73 19.05
C GLU A 402 -11.31 0.31 20.06
N ALA A 403 -10.61 1.45 20.17
CA ALA A 403 -10.83 2.43 21.25
C ALA A 403 -12.23 3.07 21.26
N ASP A 404 -12.92 3.11 20.12
CA ASP A 404 -14.27 3.64 19.95
C ASP A 404 -15.36 2.56 20.12
N ARG A 405 -14.96 1.29 20.29
CA ARG A 405 -15.90 0.19 20.42
C ARG A 405 -16.48 0.13 21.83
N LYS A 406 -17.81 0.20 21.90
CA LYS A 406 -18.59 -0.06 23.12
C LYS A 406 -19.13 -1.48 23.10
N ALA A 407 -19.37 -2.03 24.30
CA ALA A 407 -20.01 -3.32 24.54
C ALA A 407 -21.28 -3.53 23.66
N PRO A 408 -21.64 -4.78 23.32
CA PRO A 408 -21.12 -6.03 23.86
C PRO A 408 -19.81 -6.51 23.21
N PHE A 409 -18.93 -7.07 24.02
CA PHE A 409 -17.69 -7.73 23.61
C PHE A 409 -17.87 -9.26 23.63
N ASN A 410 -17.05 -9.99 22.89
CA ASN A 410 -17.08 -11.45 22.91
C ASN A 410 -16.38 -11.98 24.18
N MET A 411 -16.93 -13.07 24.72
CA MET A 411 -16.46 -13.75 25.91
C MET A 411 -15.67 -15.00 25.53
N LEU A 412 -14.75 -15.40 26.39
CA LEU A 412 -14.07 -16.68 26.31
C LEU A 412 -14.81 -17.66 27.23
N LEU A 413 -15.47 -18.66 26.66
CA LEU A 413 -16.36 -19.58 27.35
C LEU A 413 -15.76 -20.99 27.34
N SER A 414 -15.75 -21.66 28.48
CA SER A 414 -15.32 -23.06 28.57
C SER A 414 -16.41 -24.04 28.12
N ASP A 415 -16.04 -25.31 28.03
CA ASP A 415 -17.02 -26.41 28.03
C ASP A 415 -17.73 -26.53 29.40
N PRO A 416 -18.93 -27.14 29.44
CA PRO A 416 -19.70 -27.28 30.66
C PRO A 416 -19.00 -28.14 31.71
N ILE A 417 -19.12 -27.72 32.97
CA ILE A 417 -18.63 -28.45 34.12
C ILE A 417 -19.81 -29.22 34.72
N ALA A 418 -19.81 -30.56 34.56
CA ALA A 418 -20.91 -31.40 35.04
C ALA A 418 -21.11 -31.32 36.56
N CYS A 419 -20.00 -31.34 37.30
CA CYS A 419 -20.05 -31.32 38.76
C CYS A 419 -18.80 -30.74 39.40
N GLN A 420 -18.97 -30.26 40.63
CA GLN A 420 -17.89 -29.80 41.50
C GLN A 420 -17.91 -30.63 42.80
N THR A 421 -16.86 -31.43 43.01
CA THR A 421 -16.72 -32.31 44.18
C THR A 421 -16.28 -31.54 45.44
N GLU A 422 -15.44 -30.51 45.27
CA GLU A 422 -14.94 -29.67 46.37
C GLU A 422 -15.91 -28.53 46.71
N GLU A 423 -15.88 -28.04 47.95
CA GLU A 423 -16.72 -26.90 48.37
C GLU A 423 -16.39 -25.60 47.62
N GLU A 424 -15.11 -25.42 47.29
CA GLU A 424 -14.60 -24.30 46.50
C GLU A 424 -13.68 -24.83 45.40
N SER A 425 -13.87 -24.37 44.16
CA SER A 425 -12.97 -24.66 43.04
C SER A 425 -12.12 -23.43 42.74
N ARG A 426 -10.84 -23.66 42.43
CA ARG A 426 -9.88 -22.56 42.23
C ARG A 426 -9.53 -22.41 40.76
N PHE A 427 -9.89 -21.28 40.18
CA PHE A 427 -9.54 -20.91 38.81
C PHE A 427 -8.38 -19.90 38.80
N THR A 428 -7.35 -20.14 37.98
CA THR A 428 -6.14 -19.31 37.97
C THR A 428 -5.72 -19.01 36.54
N PHE A 429 -5.35 -17.76 36.25
CA PHE A 429 -4.78 -17.35 34.98
C PHE A 429 -3.85 -16.16 35.14
N ARG A 430 -3.02 -15.91 34.13
CA ARG A 430 -2.21 -14.70 34.01
C ARG A 430 -2.78 -13.85 32.87
N PHE A 431 -2.84 -12.54 33.04
CA PHE A 431 -3.38 -11.63 32.04
C PHE A 431 -2.54 -10.37 31.87
N TRP A 432 -2.71 -9.72 30.73
CA TRP A 432 -2.17 -8.39 30.45
C TRP A 432 -3.32 -7.52 29.95
N ALA A 433 -3.47 -6.34 30.54
CA ALA A 433 -4.53 -5.41 30.17
C ALA A 433 -3.96 -4.00 29.97
N THR A 434 -4.58 -3.23 29.08
CA THR A 434 -4.35 -1.78 28.99
C THR A 434 -5.19 -1.06 30.04
N ARG A 435 -4.89 0.22 30.29
CA ARG A 435 -5.48 1.00 31.41
C ARG A 435 -7.01 1.12 31.42
N GLU A 436 -7.68 0.83 30.31
CA GLU A 436 -9.14 0.99 30.15
C GLU A 436 -9.85 -0.35 29.91
N ALA A 437 -9.10 -1.46 29.89
CA ALA A 437 -9.66 -2.80 29.77
C ALA A 437 -9.84 -3.41 31.16
N PHE A 438 -10.99 -3.99 31.41
CA PHE A 438 -11.29 -4.75 32.64
C PHE A 438 -11.65 -6.17 32.26
N ILE A 439 -11.17 -7.13 33.04
CA ILE A 439 -11.47 -8.55 32.87
C ILE A 439 -12.32 -8.98 34.05
N GLU A 440 -13.43 -9.65 33.75
CA GLU A 440 -14.31 -10.28 34.71
C GLU A 440 -14.45 -11.75 34.36
N VAL A 441 -14.50 -12.58 35.40
CA VAL A 441 -14.62 -14.04 35.27
C VAL A 441 -15.89 -14.45 35.97
N CYS A 442 -16.79 -15.07 35.21
CA CYS A 442 -18.11 -15.48 35.69
C CYS A 442 -18.32 -16.98 35.56
N ALA A 443 -18.89 -17.59 36.59
CA ALA A 443 -19.56 -18.86 36.49
C ALA A 443 -20.98 -18.62 35.95
N THR A 444 -21.35 -19.32 34.88
CA THR A 444 -22.66 -19.19 34.23
C THR A 444 -23.37 -20.52 34.11
N ASP A 445 -24.71 -20.51 34.05
CA ASP A 445 -25.47 -21.69 33.65
C ASP A 445 -25.40 -21.94 32.13
N LEU A 446 -25.95 -23.09 31.66
CA LEU A 446 -26.01 -23.43 30.23
C LEU A 446 -26.83 -22.43 29.38
N LYS A 447 -27.63 -21.58 30.01
CA LYS A 447 -28.42 -20.52 29.35
C LYS A 447 -27.68 -19.18 29.33
N GLY A 448 -26.45 -19.12 29.84
CA GLY A 448 -25.63 -17.92 29.91
C GLY A 448 -26.03 -16.95 31.03
N LYS A 449 -26.78 -17.41 32.03
CA LYS A 449 -27.10 -16.60 33.22
C LYS A 449 -25.92 -16.64 34.18
N GLU A 450 -25.43 -15.46 34.57
CA GLU A 450 -24.38 -15.29 35.57
C GLU A 450 -24.86 -15.78 36.95
N LEU A 451 -24.06 -16.67 37.55
CA LEU A 451 -24.27 -17.22 38.89
C LEU A 451 -23.37 -16.49 39.89
N GLU A 452 -22.08 -16.39 39.59
CA GLU A 452 -21.05 -15.78 40.43
C GLU A 452 -19.99 -15.13 39.52
N CYS A 453 -19.64 -13.86 39.77
CA CYS A 453 -18.66 -13.12 38.97
C CYS A 453 -17.60 -12.46 39.86
N HIS A 454 -16.36 -12.49 39.40
CA HIS A 454 -15.23 -11.85 40.06
C HIS A 454 -14.45 -10.97 39.09
N SER A 455 -14.29 -9.70 39.42
CA SER A 455 -13.48 -8.78 38.61
C SER A 455 -11.99 -8.93 38.94
N ALA A 456 -11.14 -9.04 37.91
CA ALA A 456 -9.71 -9.16 38.09
C ALA A 456 -9.08 -7.82 38.52
N PRO A 457 -8.25 -7.78 39.58
CA PRO A 457 -7.57 -6.55 39.98
C PRO A 457 -6.53 -6.16 38.93
N MET A 458 -6.75 -5.03 38.24
CA MET A 458 -5.83 -4.56 37.18
C MET A 458 -4.40 -4.29 37.67
N ALA A 459 -4.22 -4.00 38.96
CA ALA A 459 -2.89 -3.86 39.59
C ALA A 459 -2.06 -5.16 39.53
N ASN A 460 -2.71 -6.31 39.35
CA ASN A 460 -2.07 -7.60 39.25
C ASN A 460 -1.71 -7.95 37.80
N SER A 461 -1.88 -7.07 36.81
CA SER A 461 -1.33 -7.30 35.46
C SER A 461 0.19 -7.04 35.48
N PRO A 462 1.10 -8.01 35.20
CA PRO A 462 0.88 -9.34 34.62
C PRO A 462 1.16 -10.53 35.56
N ALA A 463 0.91 -10.40 36.85
CA ALA A 463 0.95 -11.51 37.80
C ALA A 463 -0.23 -12.49 37.61
N PRO A 464 -0.06 -13.78 37.99
CA PRO A 464 -1.17 -14.72 38.08
C PRO A 464 -2.21 -14.26 39.11
N VAL A 465 -3.48 -14.38 38.75
CA VAL A 465 -4.63 -14.15 39.64
C VAL A 465 -5.39 -15.45 39.85
N SER A 466 -5.99 -15.60 41.03
CA SER A 466 -6.69 -16.81 41.44
C SER A 466 -8.04 -16.44 42.05
N PHE A 467 -9.09 -17.13 41.64
CA PHE A 467 -10.46 -16.93 42.08
C PHE A 467 -11.00 -18.25 42.62
N SER A 468 -11.73 -18.19 43.73
CA SER A 468 -12.44 -19.33 44.30
C SER A 468 -13.93 -19.22 43.94
N PHE A 469 -14.49 -20.27 43.35
CA PHE A 469 -15.92 -20.37 43.04
C PHE A 469 -16.58 -21.36 43.98
N LYS A 470 -17.69 -20.95 44.58
CA LYS A 470 -18.41 -21.82 45.51
C LYS A 470 -19.23 -22.85 44.76
N ARG A 471 -19.35 -24.03 45.35
CA ARG A 471 -20.25 -25.06 44.83
C ARG A 471 -21.68 -24.55 44.80
N HIS A 472 -22.22 -24.34 43.60
CA HIS A 472 -23.62 -23.98 43.38
C HIS A 472 -24.49 -25.23 43.28
N GLU A 473 -25.75 -25.16 43.72
CA GLU A 473 -26.74 -26.27 43.61
C GLU A 473 -27.01 -26.69 42.16
N SER A 474 -26.59 -25.89 41.18
CA SER A 474 -26.69 -26.19 39.74
C SER A 474 -25.62 -27.21 39.27
N PHE A 475 -24.60 -27.50 40.08
CA PHE A 475 -23.50 -28.43 39.78
C PHE A 475 -23.72 -29.83 40.40
N THR A 476 -24.95 -30.23 40.66
CA THR A 476 -25.26 -31.55 41.23
C THR A 476 -25.53 -32.57 40.14
N VAL A 477 -24.69 -33.62 40.12
CA VAL A 477 -24.93 -34.87 39.39
C VAL A 477 -26.29 -35.46 39.81
N GLY A 478 -27.11 -35.83 38.84
CA GLY A 478 -28.28 -36.68 39.04
C GLY A 478 -27.89 -38.14 39.21
#